data_AF-A0A924W4G5-F1
#
_entry.id   AF-A0A924W4G5-F1
#
_cell.length_a   1.000
_cell.length_b   1.000
_cell.length_c   1.000
_cell.angle_alpha   90.00
_cell.angle_beta   90.00
_cell.angle_gamma   90.00
#
_symmetry.space_group_name_H-M   'P 1'
#
loop_
_entity.id
_entity.type
_entity.pdbx_description
1 polymer ?
#
loop_
_entity_poly.entity_id
_entity_poly.type
_entity_poly.pdbx_seq_one_letter_code
_entity_poly.pdbx_strand_id
1 'polypeptide(L)'
;MATEGTTTDNSNGSHGSITALARTQASEVRVSRSAAIAFGAAWEYSPAPETTKVAIAPRYGHFINGRFVQPRDAVKRESKSAKTSKASTAKVSPYFTTTNPATEEELAEIALGSEADVDAAVHAAREAFPKWAGLKASERAKYLFRIARRIQERARELSILETMDGGKPIRESRDVDIPLAAQHFFYHAGWADKLAYAFPGMSMGTPSRREGRLPSSETRPSRREGVPNPVGVCGQIIPWNFPLLIAAWKLAPALCCGNTVVLKPAETTPLTSLKLAEICREADLPPGVVNIIPGAGE
;
A
#
# COMPACT_ATOMS: atom_id res chain seq x y z
N MET A 1 -27.25 -60.49 -36.16
CA MET A 1 -26.61 -61.13 -34.99
C MET A 1 -27.59 -61.05 -33.83
N ALA A 2 -28.47 -62.04 -33.79
CA ALA A 2 -29.54 -62.32 -32.84
C ALA A 2 -29.36 -63.81 -32.48
N THR A 3 -29.75 -64.44 -31.38
CA THR A 3 -30.50 -64.22 -30.13
C THR A 3 -30.47 -65.59 -29.42
N GLU A 4 -30.66 -65.62 -28.09
CA GLU A 4 -31.12 -66.79 -27.27
C GLU A 4 -30.17 -68.00 -27.13
N GLY A 5 -30.13 -68.79 -26.04
CA GLY A 5 -30.87 -68.87 -24.78
C GLY A 5 -30.45 -70.13 -23.98
N THR A 6 -30.89 -70.22 -22.70
CA THR A 6 -31.23 -71.46 -21.92
C THR A 6 -30.09 -72.48 -21.60
N THR A 7 -29.99 -73.22 -20.47
CA THR A 7 -30.87 -73.62 -19.36
C THR A 7 -30.06 -74.41 -18.29
N THR A 8 -30.59 -74.46 -17.04
CA THR A 8 -30.49 -75.52 -15.99
C THR A 8 -29.11 -75.83 -15.37
N ASP A 9 -28.95 -76.11 -14.07
CA ASP A 9 -29.77 -76.97 -13.20
C ASP A 9 -29.56 -76.66 -11.70
N ASN A 10 -30.52 -77.07 -10.88
CA ASN A 10 -30.71 -76.74 -9.47
C ASN A 10 -30.80 -78.05 -8.66
N SER A 11 -30.03 -78.25 -7.58
CA SER A 11 -30.46 -79.12 -6.46
C SER A 11 -29.51 -79.18 -5.24
N ASN A 12 -30.07 -78.75 -4.11
CA ASN A 12 -30.22 -79.43 -2.82
C ASN A 12 -29.06 -80.04 -2.01
N GLY A 13 -29.16 -79.79 -0.69
CA GLY A 13 -28.88 -80.75 0.40
C GLY A 13 -27.70 -80.36 1.28
N SER A 14 -27.87 -79.56 2.34
CA SER A 14 -28.32 -79.93 3.70
C SER A 14 -27.33 -80.77 4.52
N HIS A 15 -27.24 -80.39 5.80
CA HIS A 15 -26.64 -81.07 6.96
C HIS A 15 -25.18 -80.77 7.31
N GLY A 16 -24.96 -80.58 8.62
CA GLY A 16 -23.85 -81.29 9.26
C GLY A 16 -22.97 -80.47 10.18
N SER A 17 -23.54 -79.99 11.27
CA SER A 17 -22.86 -79.36 12.40
C SER A 17 -21.83 -80.28 13.09
N ILE A 18 -20.62 -79.75 13.28
CA ILE A 18 -19.85 -79.67 14.55
C ILE A 18 -19.60 -80.99 15.31
N THR A 19 -18.35 -81.47 15.28
CA THR A 19 -17.53 -81.97 16.42
C THR A 19 -16.10 -82.17 15.85
N ALA A 20 -14.96 -81.86 16.47
CA ALA A 20 -14.58 -81.84 17.87
C ALA A 20 -13.31 -80.99 18.10
N LEU A 21 -13.32 -80.29 19.24
CA LEU A 21 -12.23 -80.09 20.20
C LEU A 21 -10.76 -80.27 19.73
N ALA A 22 -10.06 -79.14 19.62
CA ALA A 22 -8.66 -79.03 20.02
C ALA A 22 -8.41 -77.62 20.60
N ARG A 23 -8.38 -77.52 21.93
CA ARG A 23 -7.92 -76.32 22.64
C ARG A 23 -6.44 -76.12 22.33
N THR A 24 -6.12 -75.07 21.58
CA THR A 24 -4.76 -74.57 21.44
C THR A 24 -4.71 -73.16 22.03
N GLN A 25 -3.68 -72.93 22.83
CA GLN A 25 -3.51 -71.82 23.76
C GLN A 25 -3.76 -70.44 23.14
N ALA A 26 -4.54 -69.61 23.84
CA ALA A 26 -4.70 -68.20 23.52
C ALA A 26 -3.39 -67.47 23.80
N SER A 27 -2.63 -67.14 22.76
CA SER A 27 -1.59 -66.11 22.82
C SER A 27 -2.27 -64.75 22.71
N GLU A 28 -2.36 -64.03 23.83
CA GLU A 28 -2.74 -62.61 23.82
C GLU A 28 -1.78 -61.84 22.91
N VAL A 29 -2.30 -61.31 21.80
CA VAL A 29 -1.59 -60.33 20.99
C VAL A 29 -1.47 -59.06 21.82
N ARG A 30 -0.32 -58.86 22.47
CA ARG A 30 0.05 -57.57 23.06
C ARG A 30 0.19 -56.56 21.92
N VAL A 31 -0.84 -55.74 21.72
CA VAL A 31 -0.75 -54.56 20.86
C VAL A 31 0.28 -53.63 21.48
N SER A 32 1.45 -53.54 20.85
CA SER A 32 2.48 -52.56 21.18
C SER A 32 1.87 -51.15 21.13
N ARG A 33 1.74 -50.49 22.28
CA ARG A 33 1.35 -49.08 22.39
C ARG A 33 2.50 -48.13 22.05
N SER A 34 3.31 -48.43 21.04
CA SER A 34 4.44 -47.56 20.67
C SER A 34 4.64 -47.40 19.16
N ALA A 35 3.56 -47.32 18.38
CA ALA A 35 3.61 -46.63 17.10
C ALA A 35 3.32 -45.14 17.31
N ALA A 36 4.22 -44.44 18.02
CA ALA A 36 4.20 -42.99 17.98
C ALA A 36 4.50 -42.60 16.52
N ILE A 37 3.57 -41.92 15.87
CA ILE A 37 3.79 -41.39 14.52
C ILE A 37 4.90 -40.34 14.65
N ALA A 38 6.12 -40.72 14.24
CA ALA A 38 7.25 -39.81 14.20
C ALA A 38 7.07 -38.87 13.01
N PHE A 39 6.39 -37.75 13.24
CA PHE A 39 6.47 -36.59 12.36
C PHE A 39 7.89 -36.03 12.47
N GLY A 40 8.86 -36.65 11.81
CA GLY A 40 10.20 -36.08 11.69
C GLY A 40 10.15 -34.68 11.06
N ALA A 41 11.31 -34.03 10.91
CA ALA A 41 11.46 -32.73 10.24
C ALA A 41 10.99 -32.67 8.76
N ALA A 42 10.29 -33.70 8.28
CA ALA A 42 9.69 -33.83 6.95
C ALA A 42 8.52 -32.86 6.69
N TRP A 43 8.05 -32.15 7.71
CA TRP A 43 7.09 -31.05 7.57
C TRP A 43 7.80 -29.72 7.80
N GLU A 44 8.77 -29.38 6.96
CA GLU A 44 9.11 -27.97 6.78
C GLU A 44 7.87 -27.29 6.20
N TYR A 45 7.22 -26.44 7.01
CA TYR A 45 6.16 -25.59 6.51
C TYR A 45 6.70 -24.83 5.30
N SER A 46 6.00 -24.92 4.17
CA SER A 46 6.26 -23.98 3.09
C SER A 46 6.18 -22.57 3.66
N PRO A 47 7.15 -21.69 3.37
CA PRO A 47 7.15 -20.35 3.90
C PRO A 47 5.78 -19.74 3.59
N ALA A 48 5.13 -19.24 4.63
CA ALA A 48 3.86 -18.58 4.47
C ALA A 48 4.05 -17.46 3.43
N PRO A 49 3.06 -17.19 2.56
CA PRO A 49 3.10 -16.01 1.71
C PRO A 49 3.51 -14.74 2.49
N GLU A 50 3.20 -14.70 3.78
CA GLU A 50 3.48 -13.65 4.75
C GLU A 50 4.91 -13.66 5.32
N THR A 51 5.75 -14.66 5.00
CA THR A 51 7.17 -14.77 5.44
C THR A 51 8.12 -13.99 4.52
N THR A 52 7.60 -13.14 3.64
CA THR A 52 8.46 -12.29 2.80
C THR A 52 9.22 -11.30 3.67
N LYS A 53 10.55 -11.26 3.51
CA LYS A 53 11.38 -10.29 4.22
C LYS A 53 11.00 -8.88 3.77
N VAL A 54 10.45 -8.10 4.70
CA VAL A 54 10.22 -6.68 4.48
C VAL A 54 11.51 -5.93 4.74
N ALA A 55 11.98 -5.17 3.75
CA ALA A 55 13.16 -4.34 3.90
C ALA A 55 12.78 -3.00 4.55
N ILE A 56 12.98 -2.92 5.86
CA ILE A 56 12.82 -1.68 6.64
C ILE A 56 14.20 -1.05 6.83
N ALA A 57 14.38 0.17 6.34
CA ALA A 57 15.60 0.92 6.60
C ALA A 57 15.66 1.30 8.10
N PRO A 58 16.84 1.33 8.73
CA PRO A 58 16.96 1.68 10.15
C PRO A 58 16.48 3.12 10.42
N ARG A 59 16.54 3.99 9.40
CA ARG A 59 16.13 5.38 9.50
C ARG A 59 15.52 5.88 8.19
N TYR A 60 14.41 6.62 8.30
CA TYR A 60 13.74 7.28 7.18
C TYR A 60 13.72 8.80 7.33
N GLY A 61 13.96 9.48 6.21
CA GLY A 61 13.80 10.93 6.07
C GLY A 61 12.41 11.33 5.59
N HIS A 62 12.21 12.64 5.38
CA HIS A 62 11.06 13.17 4.66
C HIS A 62 11.17 12.87 3.16
N PHE A 63 10.05 12.70 2.46
CA PHE A 63 10.05 12.63 1.00
C PHE A 63 9.68 14.00 0.43
N ILE A 64 10.66 14.74 -0.09
CA ILE A 64 10.47 16.10 -0.61
C ILE A 64 11.09 16.18 -2.00
N ASN A 65 10.33 16.69 -2.96
CA ASN A 65 10.79 16.93 -4.33
C ASN A 65 11.39 15.66 -4.99
N GLY A 66 10.70 14.52 -4.84
CA GLY A 66 11.09 13.25 -5.48
C GLY A 66 12.24 12.48 -4.80
N ARG A 67 12.73 12.93 -3.65
CA ARG A 67 13.84 12.29 -2.92
C ARG A 67 13.62 12.27 -1.41
N PHE A 68 14.25 11.32 -0.74
CA PHE A 68 14.34 11.32 0.71
C PHE A 68 15.37 12.34 1.21
N VAL A 69 15.00 13.16 2.18
CA VAL A 69 15.83 14.21 2.78
C VAL A 69 15.80 14.12 4.30
N GLN A 70 16.92 14.48 4.93
CA GLN A 70 17.00 14.52 6.39
C GLN A 70 16.23 15.73 6.95
N PRO A 71 15.70 15.64 8.19
CA PRO A 71 15.03 16.75 8.85
C PRO A 71 15.97 17.95 8.95
N ARG A 72 15.50 19.13 8.55
CA ARG A 72 16.33 20.34 8.47
C ARG A 72 16.90 20.77 9.82
N ASP A 73 16.19 20.48 10.91
CA ASP A 73 16.69 20.76 12.25
C ASP A 73 17.83 19.83 12.69
N ALA A 74 17.97 18.63 12.11
CA ALA A 74 19.17 17.82 12.29
C ALA A 74 20.39 18.47 11.63
N VAL A 75 20.23 19.00 10.41
CA VAL A 75 21.30 19.65 9.64
C VAL A 75 21.80 20.94 10.32
N LYS A 76 20.90 21.73 10.93
CA LYS A 76 21.27 22.90 11.75
C LYS A 76 22.06 22.52 13.00
N ARG A 77 21.88 21.32 13.54
CA ARG A 77 22.55 20.84 14.77
C ARG A 77 23.96 20.32 14.49
N GLU A 78 24.16 19.58 13.40
CA GLU A 78 25.50 19.16 12.97
C GLU A 78 26.40 20.36 12.67
N SER A 79 25.87 21.38 11.98
CA SER A 79 26.60 22.61 11.64
C SER A 79 26.91 23.52 12.84
N LYS A 80 26.09 23.50 13.91
CA LYS A 80 26.35 24.25 15.16
C LYS A 80 27.19 23.50 16.19
N SER A 81 27.31 22.18 16.10
CA SER A 81 28.09 21.36 17.07
C SER A 81 29.59 21.66 17.07
N ALA A 82 30.09 22.48 16.13
CA ALA A 82 31.49 22.95 16.10
C ALA A 82 31.76 24.20 16.94
N LYS A 83 30.74 24.93 17.43
CA LYS A 83 30.95 26.12 18.27
C LYS A 83 29.88 26.27 19.35
N THR A 84 30.33 26.11 20.60
CA THR A 84 29.74 26.63 21.85
C THR A 84 28.76 25.71 22.58
N SER A 85 29.24 25.18 23.70
CA SER A 85 28.48 24.48 24.74
C SER A 85 27.91 25.49 25.76
N LYS A 86 26.60 25.78 25.71
CA LYS A 86 25.76 26.12 26.88
C LYS A 86 24.33 26.49 26.45
N ALA A 87 23.37 25.62 26.75
CA ALA A 87 22.03 25.94 27.27
C ALA A 87 21.19 24.64 27.34
N SER A 88 20.63 24.39 28.52
CA SER A 88 19.89 23.19 28.91
C SER A 88 18.39 23.33 28.62
N THR A 89 18.02 23.32 27.35
CA THR A 89 16.63 23.09 26.92
C THR A 89 16.52 21.62 26.48
N ALA A 90 15.49 20.89 26.94
CA ALA A 90 15.29 19.49 26.61
C ALA A 90 15.50 19.25 25.11
N LYS A 91 16.50 18.43 24.78
CA LYS A 91 17.02 18.23 23.42
C LYS A 91 16.05 17.37 22.64
N VAL A 92 14.99 17.97 22.07
CA VAL A 92 13.99 17.25 21.25
C VAL A 92 14.69 16.59 20.06
N SER A 93 14.67 15.26 19.99
CA SER A 93 15.27 14.49 18.89
C SER A 93 14.64 14.91 17.55
N PRO A 94 15.41 15.05 16.45
CA PRO A 94 14.84 15.32 15.14
C PRO A 94 14.23 14.06 14.49
N TYR A 95 14.20 12.95 15.23
CA TYR A 95 13.58 11.69 14.84
C TYR A 95 12.74 11.14 16.00
N PHE A 96 11.73 10.35 15.67
CA PHE A 96 10.96 9.54 16.60
C PHE A 96 11.01 8.07 16.17
N THR A 97 10.88 7.15 17.12
CA THR A 97 10.90 5.70 16.83
C THR A 97 9.48 5.23 16.52
N THR A 98 9.33 4.42 15.47
CA THR A 98 8.12 3.59 15.28
C THR A 98 8.40 2.17 15.79
N THR A 99 7.43 1.59 16.47
CA THR A 99 7.56 0.29 17.15
C THR A 99 6.48 -0.66 16.68
N ASN A 100 6.78 -1.96 16.72
CA ASN A 100 5.80 -2.98 16.39
C ASN A 100 4.87 -3.18 17.59
N PRO A 101 3.56 -2.89 17.49
CA PRO A 101 2.66 -2.97 18.63
C PRO A 101 2.43 -4.40 19.16
N ALA A 102 2.80 -5.45 18.40
CA ALA A 102 2.66 -6.84 18.84
C ALA A 102 3.86 -7.34 19.66
N THR A 103 5.02 -6.69 19.55
CA THR A 103 6.29 -7.15 20.16
C THR A 103 7.00 -6.07 20.96
N GLU A 104 6.58 -4.81 20.82
CA GLU A 104 7.24 -3.61 21.38
C GLU A 104 8.66 -3.38 20.84
N GLU A 105 9.10 -4.15 19.85
CA GLU A 105 10.40 -3.98 19.21
C GLU A 105 10.41 -2.74 18.29
N GLU A 106 11.55 -2.06 18.25
CA GLU A 106 11.75 -0.91 17.37
C GLU A 106 11.83 -1.36 15.91
N LEU A 107 11.06 -0.69 15.04
CA LEU A 107 11.05 -0.96 13.60
C LEU A 107 12.01 -0.03 12.84
N ALA A 108 11.95 1.28 13.12
CA ALA A 108 12.80 2.29 12.49
C ALA A 108 12.73 3.64 13.21
N GLU A 109 13.74 4.48 12.99
CA GLU A 109 13.68 5.92 13.31
C GLU A 109 13.12 6.72 12.13
N ILE A 110 12.18 7.62 12.41
CA ILE A 110 11.45 8.40 11.42
C ILE A 110 11.69 9.88 11.67
N ALA A 111 12.00 10.64 10.62
CA ALA A 111 12.22 12.07 10.73
C ALA A 111 10.99 12.78 11.29
N LEU A 112 11.19 13.61 12.32
CA LEU A 112 10.18 14.45 12.93
C LEU A 112 10.10 15.77 12.15
N GLY A 113 8.99 15.97 11.43
CA GLY A 113 8.80 17.16 10.59
C GLY A 113 8.78 18.45 11.40
N SER A 114 9.60 19.42 11.00
CA SER A 114 9.57 20.79 11.50
C SER A 114 8.79 21.72 10.57
N GLU A 115 8.46 22.93 11.03
CA GLU A 115 7.89 24.00 10.19
C GLU A 115 8.74 24.24 8.92
N ALA A 116 10.07 24.23 9.06
CA ALA A 116 10.98 24.41 7.94
C ALA A 116 10.94 23.26 6.91
N ASP A 117 10.63 22.04 7.35
CA ASP A 117 10.46 20.88 6.47
C ASP A 117 9.11 20.96 5.73
N VAL A 118 8.06 21.38 6.43
CA VAL A 118 6.73 21.64 5.85
C VAL A 118 6.81 22.73 4.79
N ASP A 119 7.45 23.86 5.09
CA ASP A 119 7.66 24.97 4.14
C ASP A 119 8.39 24.51 2.88
N ALA A 120 9.43 23.69 3.05
CA ALA A 120 10.17 23.13 1.92
C ALA A 120 9.30 22.20 1.06
N ALA A 121 8.44 21.38 1.67
CA ALA A 121 7.50 20.52 0.95
C ALA A 121 6.42 21.31 0.22
N VAL A 122 5.85 22.34 0.86
CA VAL A 122 4.84 23.22 0.25
C VAL A 122 5.45 24.00 -0.91
N HIS A 123 6.69 24.48 -0.76
CA HIS A 123 7.41 25.15 -1.84
C HIS A 123 7.60 24.23 -3.05
N ALA A 124 8.12 23.01 -2.83
CA ALA A 124 8.29 22.02 -3.89
C ALA A 124 6.96 21.65 -4.58
N ALA A 125 5.88 21.49 -3.80
CA ALA A 125 4.54 21.24 -4.33
C ALA A 125 4.02 22.39 -5.18
N ARG A 126 4.30 23.64 -4.79
CA ARG A 126 3.89 24.84 -5.52
C ARG A 126 4.69 25.02 -6.81
N GLU A 127 5.97 24.70 -6.82
CA GLU A 127 6.80 24.72 -8.04
C GLU A 127 6.37 23.65 -9.06
N ALA A 128 6.00 22.46 -8.58
CA ALA A 128 5.53 21.37 -9.44
C ALA A 128 4.13 21.61 -10.01
N PHE A 129 3.29 22.37 -9.30
CA PHE A 129 1.86 22.52 -9.60
C PHE A 129 1.55 22.98 -11.04
N PRO A 130 2.15 24.06 -11.59
CA PRO A 130 1.81 24.51 -12.94
C PRO A 130 2.05 23.45 -14.02
N LYS A 131 3.17 22.71 -13.91
CA LYS A 131 3.51 21.64 -14.85
C LYS A 131 2.55 20.46 -14.71
N TRP A 132 2.27 20.04 -13.48
CA TRP A 132 1.37 18.92 -13.21
C TRP A 132 -0.08 19.20 -13.63
N ALA A 133 -0.61 20.36 -13.25
CA ALA A 133 -1.95 20.80 -13.63
C ALA A 133 -2.08 21.00 -15.15
N GLY A 134 -1.00 21.45 -15.81
CA GLY A 134 -0.93 21.63 -17.26
C GLY A 134 -0.84 20.36 -18.09
N LEU A 135 -0.54 19.20 -17.48
CA LEU A 135 -0.54 17.93 -18.20
C LEU A 135 -1.94 17.61 -18.73
N LYS A 136 -2.00 16.97 -19.90
CA LYS A 136 -3.26 16.38 -20.38
C LYS A 136 -3.74 15.36 -19.35
N ALA A 137 -5.06 15.33 -19.13
CA ALA A 137 -5.65 14.44 -18.13
C ALA A 137 -5.34 12.95 -18.38
N SER A 138 -5.28 12.53 -19.65
CA SER A 138 -4.87 11.19 -20.04
C SER A 138 -3.41 10.86 -19.69
N GLU A 139 -2.51 11.86 -19.71
CA GLU A 139 -1.11 11.68 -19.29
C GLU A 139 -1.01 11.56 -17.76
N ARG A 140 -1.79 12.35 -17.01
CA ARG A 140 -1.89 12.19 -15.55
C ARG A 140 -2.39 10.80 -15.18
N ALA A 141 -3.40 10.28 -15.89
CA ALA A 141 -3.94 8.94 -15.67
C ALA A 141 -2.87 7.84 -15.71
N LYS A 142 -1.89 7.95 -16.62
CA LYS A 142 -0.79 6.96 -16.75
C LYS A 142 0.01 6.84 -15.45
N TYR A 143 0.29 7.95 -14.77
CA TYR A 143 1.00 7.93 -13.48
C TYR A 143 0.18 7.20 -12.40
N LEU A 144 -1.11 7.47 -12.32
CA LEU A 144 -1.99 6.79 -11.34
C LEU A 144 -2.08 5.29 -11.64
N PHE A 145 -2.18 4.89 -12.92
CA PHE A 145 -2.12 3.48 -13.30
C PHE A 145 -0.80 2.82 -12.93
N ARG A 146 0.34 3.50 -13.13
CA ARG A 146 1.67 3.00 -12.71
C ARG A 146 1.76 2.83 -11.20
N ILE A 147 1.30 3.80 -10.42
CA ILE A 147 1.26 3.71 -8.95
C ILE A 147 0.40 2.51 -8.52
N ALA A 148 -0.79 2.37 -9.09
CA ALA A 148 -1.69 1.25 -8.77
C ALA A 148 -1.04 -0.11 -9.05
N ARG A 149 -0.35 -0.25 -10.20
CA ARG A 149 0.39 -1.46 -10.55
C ARG A 149 1.54 -1.74 -9.60
N ARG A 150 2.30 -0.72 -9.21
CA ARG A 150 3.40 -0.86 -8.24
C ARG A 150 2.91 -1.28 -6.85
N ILE A 151 1.76 -0.76 -6.40
CA ILE A 151 1.12 -1.22 -5.16
C ILE A 151 0.75 -2.72 -5.26
N GLN A 152 0.19 -3.16 -6.39
CA GLN A 152 -0.13 -4.57 -6.61
C GLN A 152 1.11 -5.47 -6.63
N GLU A 153 2.17 -5.05 -7.33
CA GLU A 153 3.45 -5.78 -7.43
C GLU A 153 4.11 -5.94 -6.05
N ARG A 154 3.99 -4.93 -5.19
CA ARG A 154 4.54 -4.93 -3.82
C ARG A 154 3.51 -5.33 -2.76
N ALA A 155 2.35 -5.86 -3.15
CA ALA A 155 1.23 -6.02 -2.23
C ALA A 155 1.57 -6.86 -0.99
N ARG A 156 2.38 -7.92 -1.19
CA ARG A 156 2.84 -8.79 -0.11
C ARG A 156 3.75 -8.07 0.88
N GLU A 157 4.73 -7.30 0.40
CA GLU A 157 5.61 -6.48 1.24
C GLU A 157 4.80 -5.46 2.03
N LEU A 158 3.90 -4.74 1.35
CA LEU A 158 3.07 -3.70 1.97
C LEU A 158 2.10 -4.28 3.01
N SER A 159 1.55 -5.48 2.77
CA SER A 159 0.63 -6.12 3.72
C SER A 159 1.32 -6.49 5.03
N ILE A 160 2.53 -7.05 4.94
CA ILE A 160 3.33 -7.40 6.11
C ILE A 160 3.74 -6.12 6.85
N LEU A 161 4.18 -5.09 6.12
CA LEU A 161 4.57 -3.82 6.72
C LEU A 161 3.42 -3.11 7.43
N GLU A 162 2.23 -3.08 6.83
CA GLU A 162 1.02 -2.48 7.44
C GLU A 162 0.62 -3.20 8.74
N THR A 163 0.78 -4.53 8.78
CA THR A 163 0.56 -5.34 9.99
C THR A 163 1.66 -5.13 11.03
N MET A 164 2.93 -5.02 10.63
CA MET A 164 4.04 -4.80 11.55
C MET A 164 3.97 -3.42 12.21
N ASP A 165 3.64 -2.38 11.45
CA ASP A 165 3.59 -0.99 11.93
C ASP A 165 2.27 -0.68 12.64
N GLY A 166 1.13 -1.16 12.10
CA GLY A 166 -0.21 -0.85 12.62
C GLY A 166 -0.85 -1.91 13.51
N GLY A 167 -0.30 -3.13 13.59
CA GLY A 167 -0.79 -4.21 14.45
C GLY A 167 -2.06 -4.93 13.97
N LYS A 168 -2.61 -4.55 12.80
CA LYS A 168 -3.83 -5.19 12.27
C LYS A 168 -3.57 -6.62 11.81
N PRO A 169 -4.56 -7.54 11.91
CA PRO A 169 -4.39 -8.91 11.43
C PRO A 169 -3.96 -8.95 9.96
N ILE A 170 -2.99 -9.81 9.63
CA ILE A 170 -2.41 -9.89 8.28
C ILE A 170 -3.45 -10.15 7.18
N ARG A 171 -4.54 -10.85 7.50
CA ARG A 171 -5.65 -11.08 6.56
C ARG A 171 -6.35 -9.78 6.17
N GLU A 172 -6.50 -8.85 7.10
CA GLU A 172 -7.12 -7.55 6.83
C GLU A 172 -6.22 -6.70 5.92
N SER A 173 -4.93 -6.59 6.24
CA SER A 173 -3.95 -5.90 5.38
C SER A 173 -3.94 -6.48 3.95
N ARG A 174 -3.85 -7.82 3.85
CA ARG A 174 -3.65 -8.54 2.59
C ARG A 174 -4.90 -8.58 1.71
N ASP A 175 -6.06 -8.86 2.31
CA ASP A 175 -7.29 -9.15 1.56
C ASP A 175 -8.17 -7.90 1.40
N VAL A 176 -7.96 -6.84 2.20
CA VAL A 176 -8.77 -5.61 2.19
C VAL A 176 -7.92 -4.38 1.87
N ASP A 177 -6.98 -4.01 2.74
CA ASP A 177 -6.38 -2.68 2.69
C ASP A 177 -5.54 -2.42 1.45
N ILE A 178 -4.56 -3.29 1.19
CA ILE A 178 -3.63 -3.12 0.07
C ILE A 178 -4.35 -3.28 -1.28
N PRO A 179 -5.24 -4.28 -1.48
CA PRO A 179 -6.05 -4.37 -2.69
C PRO A 179 -6.92 -3.14 -2.92
N LEU A 180 -7.62 -2.64 -1.89
CA LEU A 180 -8.45 -1.45 -2.02
C LEU A 180 -7.62 -0.21 -2.31
N ALA A 181 -6.44 -0.04 -1.68
CA ALA A 181 -5.55 1.07 -1.97
C ALA A 181 -5.15 1.12 -3.45
N ALA A 182 -4.79 -0.03 -4.04
CA ALA A 182 -4.52 -0.12 -5.48
C ALA A 182 -5.76 0.19 -6.32
N GLN A 183 -6.93 -0.34 -5.95
CA GLN A 183 -8.20 -0.08 -6.65
C GLN A 183 -8.57 1.41 -6.64
N HIS A 184 -8.31 2.14 -5.55
CA HIS A 184 -8.54 3.58 -5.50
C HIS A 184 -7.72 4.34 -6.53
N PHE A 185 -6.45 3.98 -6.73
CA PHE A 185 -5.64 4.57 -7.79
C PHE A 185 -6.14 4.18 -9.18
N PHE A 186 -6.50 2.91 -9.42
CA PHE A 186 -7.08 2.47 -10.69
C PHE A 186 -8.37 3.22 -11.04
N TYR A 187 -9.28 3.33 -10.06
CA TYR A 187 -10.56 4.01 -10.22
C TYR A 187 -10.35 5.47 -10.63
N HIS A 188 -9.52 6.21 -9.89
CA HIS A 188 -9.28 7.62 -10.18
C HIS A 188 -8.41 7.85 -11.43
N ALA A 189 -7.55 6.91 -11.79
CA ALA A 189 -6.86 6.94 -13.09
C ALA A 189 -7.88 6.92 -14.24
N GLY A 190 -8.89 6.04 -14.16
CA GLY A 190 -9.98 5.96 -15.11
C GLY A 190 -10.88 7.19 -15.16
N TRP A 191 -10.93 7.99 -14.09
CA TRP A 191 -11.72 9.23 -14.04
C TRP A 191 -11.01 10.46 -14.59
N ALA A 192 -9.68 10.47 -14.66
CA ALA A 192 -8.90 11.67 -14.93
C ALA A 192 -9.33 12.39 -16.21
N ASP A 193 -9.54 11.66 -17.30
CA ASP A 193 -9.95 12.19 -18.61
C ASP A 193 -11.47 12.41 -18.75
N LYS A 194 -12.26 12.04 -17.74
CA LYS A 194 -13.73 12.10 -17.74
C LYS A 194 -14.31 13.23 -16.90
N LEU A 195 -13.47 13.97 -16.16
CA LEU A 195 -13.92 15.03 -15.24
C LEU A 195 -14.77 16.12 -15.93
N ALA A 196 -14.55 16.39 -17.22
CA ALA A 196 -15.36 17.34 -17.99
C ALA A 196 -16.79 16.86 -18.26
N TYR A 197 -17.07 15.56 -18.13
CA TYR A 197 -18.38 14.95 -18.35
C TYR A 197 -19.09 14.57 -17.03
N ALA A 198 -18.43 14.78 -15.89
CA ALA A 198 -18.88 14.26 -14.60
C ALA A 198 -20.09 15.00 -14.02
N PHE A 199 -20.38 16.24 -14.48
CA PHE A 199 -21.43 17.07 -13.89
C PHE A 199 -22.45 17.56 -14.95
N PRO A 200 -23.76 17.55 -14.62
CA PRO A 200 -24.80 18.10 -15.49
C PRO A 200 -24.55 19.59 -15.80
N GLY A 201 -24.76 20.00 -17.05
CA GLY A 201 -24.62 21.39 -17.48
C GLY A 201 -23.18 21.82 -17.85
N MET A 202 -22.21 20.91 -17.77
CA MET A 202 -20.86 21.13 -18.31
C MET A 202 -20.91 21.04 -19.85
N SER A 203 -21.07 22.20 -20.49
CA SER A 203 -21.18 22.28 -21.95
C SER A 203 -19.91 21.75 -22.61
N MET A 204 -20.08 20.87 -23.61
CA MET A 204 -19.11 20.72 -24.67
C MET A 204 -18.90 22.12 -25.24
N GLY A 205 -17.70 22.68 -25.07
CA GLY A 205 -17.24 23.70 -25.99
C GLY A 205 -17.28 23.07 -27.38
N THR A 206 -18.40 23.20 -28.08
CA THR A 206 -18.34 23.29 -29.52
C THR A 206 -17.30 24.39 -29.76
N PRO A 207 -16.23 24.14 -30.54
CA PRO A 207 -15.40 25.25 -30.95
C PRO A 207 -16.34 26.16 -31.70
N SER A 208 -16.78 27.26 -31.06
CA SER A 208 -17.53 28.27 -31.77
C SER A 208 -16.58 28.69 -32.87
N ARG A 209 -16.96 28.39 -34.09
CA ARG A 209 -16.35 28.84 -35.33
C ARG A 209 -16.52 30.37 -35.40
N ARG A 210 -15.91 31.09 -34.46
CA ARG A 210 -15.60 32.50 -34.59
C ARG A 210 -14.19 32.54 -35.16
N GLU A 211 -14.18 32.43 -36.47
CA GLU A 211 -13.13 32.81 -37.40
C GLU A 211 -12.19 33.88 -36.83
N GLY A 212 -10.88 33.61 -36.80
CA GLY A 212 -9.88 34.65 -37.03
C GLY A 212 -9.11 35.26 -35.85
N ARG A 213 -9.10 34.69 -34.63
CA ARG A 213 -8.15 35.16 -33.60
C ARG A 213 -7.26 34.04 -33.08
N LEU A 214 -6.03 33.99 -33.60
CA LEU A 214 -4.93 33.23 -33.01
C LEU A 214 -4.75 33.68 -31.54
N PRO A 215 -4.63 32.76 -30.58
CA PRO A 215 -4.35 33.15 -29.20
C PRO A 215 -2.95 33.74 -29.12
N SER A 216 -2.85 34.99 -28.66
CA SER A 216 -1.59 35.63 -28.31
C SER A 216 -0.93 34.88 -27.15
N SER A 217 0.39 34.74 -27.21
CA SER A 217 1.26 33.99 -26.28
C SER A 217 1.24 34.44 -24.82
N GLU A 218 0.46 35.48 -24.49
CA GLU A 218 0.36 36.07 -23.15
C GLU A 218 -0.95 35.73 -22.42
N THR A 219 -1.81 34.91 -23.02
CA THR A 219 -3.09 34.54 -22.41
C THR A 219 -2.85 33.45 -21.36
N ARG A 220 -2.76 33.86 -20.08
CA ARG A 220 -2.88 33.01 -18.89
C ARG A 220 -3.95 31.94 -19.17
N PRO A 221 -3.74 30.63 -18.91
CA PRO A 221 -4.72 29.61 -19.25
C PRO A 221 -6.06 29.99 -18.62
N SER A 222 -6.97 30.51 -19.45
CA SER A 222 -8.27 30.97 -19.00
C SER A 222 -8.99 29.73 -18.50
N ARG A 223 -9.31 29.74 -17.20
CA ARG A 223 -10.13 28.74 -16.51
C ARG A 223 -11.19 28.23 -17.49
N ARG A 224 -11.08 26.98 -17.96
CA ARG A 224 -12.06 26.45 -18.93
C ARG A 224 -13.42 26.47 -18.25
N GLU A 225 -14.30 27.35 -18.73
CA GLU A 225 -15.66 27.45 -18.20
C GLU A 225 -16.31 26.07 -18.31
N GLY A 226 -16.86 25.58 -17.20
CA GLY A 226 -17.52 24.28 -17.15
C GLY A 226 -16.62 23.06 -16.95
N VAL A 227 -15.30 23.16 -16.77
CA VAL A 227 -14.46 22.01 -16.36
C VAL A 227 -13.94 22.21 -14.94
N PRO A 228 -14.00 21.21 -14.03
CA PRO A 228 -13.37 21.30 -12.71
C PRO A 228 -11.88 21.64 -12.85
N ASN A 229 -11.44 22.69 -12.17
CA ASN A 229 -10.05 23.09 -12.17
C ASN A 229 -9.38 22.64 -10.86
N PRO A 230 -8.09 22.27 -10.89
CA PRO A 230 -7.36 21.99 -9.67
C PRO A 230 -7.35 23.21 -8.75
N VAL A 231 -7.38 22.95 -7.45
CA VAL A 231 -7.38 23.96 -6.39
C VAL A 231 -5.95 24.48 -6.15
N GLY A 232 -4.94 23.62 -6.25
CA GLY A 232 -3.55 23.99 -5.99
C GLY A 232 -2.76 22.92 -5.26
N VAL A 233 -2.12 23.33 -4.17
CA VAL A 233 -1.42 22.45 -3.23
C VAL A 233 -2.39 22.01 -2.14
N CYS A 234 -2.58 20.69 -1.97
CA CYS A 234 -3.43 20.11 -0.94
C CYS A 234 -2.58 19.57 0.23
N GLY A 235 -2.78 20.10 1.43
CA GLY A 235 -2.31 19.47 2.66
C GLY A 235 -3.25 18.33 3.07
N GLN A 236 -2.71 17.13 3.27
CA GLN A 236 -3.49 15.95 3.60
C GLN A 236 -2.94 15.28 4.86
N ILE A 237 -3.73 15.29 5.93
CA ILE A 237 -3.39 14.61 7.19
C ILE A 237 -4.21 13.32 7.23
N ILE A 238 -3.57 12.19 7.56
CA ILE A 238 -4.22 10.87 7.62
C ILE A 238 -4.01 10.20 8.98
N PRO A 239 -5.00 9.42 9.45
CA PRO A 239 -4.93 8.70 10.72
C PRO A 239 -4.15 7.38 10.57
N TRP A 240 -4.04 6.65 11.69
CA TRP A 240 -3.16 5.49 11.85
C TRP A 240 -3.80 4.13 11.57
N ASN A 241 -5.14 4.05 11.45
CA ASN A 241 -5.85 2.78 11.40
C ASN A 241 -5.83 2.12 10.01
N PHE A 242 -5.88 2.92 8.94
CA PHE A 242 -5.72 2.46 7.56
C PHE A 242 -4.73 3.33 6.76
N PRO A 243 -3.44 3.39 7.15
CA PRO A 243 -2.44 4.30 6.59
C PRO A 243 -2.41 4.32 5.06
N LEU A 244 -2.14 3.18 4.41
CA LEU A 244 -1.98 3.18 2.95
C LEU A 244 -3.31 3.41 2.23
N LEU A 245 -4.39 2.80 2.72
CA LEU A 245 -5.70 2.92 2.12
C LEU A 245 -6.23 4.36 2.18
N ILE A 246 -6.13 5.03 3.33
CA ILE A 246 -6.57 6.42 3.48
C ILE A 246 -5.63 7.37 2.71
N ALA A 247 -4.33 7.08 2.67
CA ALA A 247 -3.41 7.79 1.78
C ALA A 247 -3.90 7.70 0.32
N ALA A 248 -4.27 6.51 -0.15
CA ALA A 248 -4.82 6.31 -1.50
C ALA A 248 -6.15 7.05 -1.70
N TRP A 249 -7.06 7.04 -0.71
CA TRP A 249 -8.34 7.76 -0.77
C TRP A 249 -8.18 9.25 -0.99
N LYS A 250 -7.13 9.86 -0.43
CA LYS A 250 -6.89 11.29 -0.55
C LYS A 250 -5.97 11.64 -1.72
N LEU A 251 -4.91 10.85 -1.95
CA LEU A 251 -3.94 11.12 -3.01
C LEU A 251 -4.53 10.87 -4.40
N ALA A 252 -5.21 9.75 -4.62
CA ALA A 252 -5.71 9.37 -5.93
C ALA A 252 -6.63 10.44 -6.55
N PRO A 253 -7.69 10.95 -5.87
CA PRO A 253 -8.52 12.02 -6.42
C PRO A 253 -7.77 13.35 -6.56
N ALA A 254 -6.89 13.70 -5.61
CA ALA A 254 -6.14 14.96 -5.67
C ALA A 254 -5.24 15.00 -6.91
N LEU A 255 -4.48 13.92 -7.17
CA LEU A 255 -3.60 13.79 -8.32
C LEU A 255 -4.38 13.70 -9.64
N CYS A 256 -5.50 12.96 -9.65
CA CYS A 256 -6.41 12.86 -10.79
C CYS A 256 -6.89 14.25 -11.26
N CYS A 257 -7.35 15.07 -10.31
CA CYS A 257 -7.80 16.44 -10.55
C CYS A 257 -6.67 17.43 -10.89
N GLY A 258 -5.40 17.03 -10.81
CA GLY A 258 -4.25 17.87 -11.15
C GLY A 258 -3.70 18.72 -10.00
N ASN A 259 -4.04 18.38 -8.74
CA ASN A 259 -3.43 19.01 -7.56
C ASN A 259 -2.08 18.37 -7.23
N THR A 260 -1.23 19.12 -6.53
CA THR A 260 -0.05 18.58 -5.86
C THR A 260 -0.33 18.42 -4.37
N VAL A 261 0.37 17.53 -3.69
CA VAL A 261 0.03 17.11 -2.33
C VAL A 261 1.23 17.16 -1.40
N VAL A 262 0.98 17.61 -0.17
CA VAL A 262 1.83 17.40 1.00
C VAL A 262 1.06 16.52 1.98
N LEU A 263 1.50 15.29 2.15
CA LEU A 263 0.89 14.29 3.02
C LEU A 263 1.62 14.26 4.37
N LYS A 264 0.87 14.33 5.47
CA LYS A 264 1.35 14.06 6.83
C LYS A 264 0.72 12.76 7.36
N PRO A 265 1.45 11.63 7.35
CA PRO A 265 0.97 10.40 7.96
C PRO A 265 1.00 10.47 9.48
N ALA A 266 0.16 9.67 10.14
CA ALA A 266 0.21 9.52 11.59
C ALA A 266 1.60 9.01 12.03
N GLU A 267 2.10 9.57 13.13
CA GLU A 267 3.38 9.26 13.74
C GLU A 267 3.48 7.81 14.24
N THR A 268 2.36 7.16 14.53
CA THR A 268 2.35 5.77 15.02
C THR A 268 2.44 4.73 13.90
N THR A 269 2.16 5.12 12.64
CA THR A 269 2.14 4.18 11.50
C THR A 269 2.65 4.81 10.18
N PRO A 270 3.87 5.38 10.17
CA PRO A 270 4.37 6.13 9.02
C PRO A 270 4.95 5.26 7.89
N LEU A 271 5.29 3.99 8.15
CA LEU A 271 6.18 3.21 7.27
C LEU A 271 5.57 2.94 5.89
N THR A 272 4.30 2.58 5.82
CA THR A 272 3.66 2.29 4.52
C THR A 272 3.43 3.55 3.69
N SER A 273 3.24 4.71 4.33
CA SER A 273 3.26 6.00 3.63
C SER A 273 4.64 6.32 3.06
N LEU A 274 5.72 5.96 3.77
CA LEU A 274 7.09 6.13 3.26
C LEU A 274 7.41 5.15 2.12
N LYS A 275 6.89 3.91 2.16
CA LYS A 275 6.95 2.99 1.02
C LYS A 275 6.14 3.48 -0.17
N LEU A 276 5.02 4.16 0.05
CA LEU A 276 4.28 4.82 -1.03
C LEU A 276 5.12 5.92 -1.70
N ALA A 277 5.98 6.63 -0.96
CA ALA A 277 6.94 7.58 -1.55
C ALA A 277 7.96 6.89 -2.48
N GLU A 278 8.48 5.72 -2.10
CA GLU A 278 9.32 4.90 -2.99
C GLU A 278 8.56 4.53 -4.27
N ILE A 279 7.31 4.09 -4.14
CA ILE A 279 6.43 3.74 -5.27
C ILE A 279 6.18 4.95 -6.19
N CYS A 280 5.92 6.13 -5.62
CA CYS A 280 5.76 7.36 -6.40
C CYS A 280 7.01 7.68 -7.23
N ARG A 281 8.20 7.47 -6.65
CA ARG A 281 9.48 7.63 -7.36
C ARG A 281 9.66 6.57 -8.46
N GLU A 282 9.35 5.30 -8.19
CA GLU A 282 9.40 4.20 -9.19
C GLU A 282 8.35 4.36 -10.31
N ALA A 283 7.28 5.09 -10.04
CA ALA A 283 6.27 5.49 -11.02
C ALA A 283 6.69 6.72 -11.86
N ASP A 284 7.91 7.22 -11.67
CA ASP A 284 8.46 8.46 -12.26
C ASP A 284 7.55 9.67 -12.06
N LEU A 285 6.82 9.72 -10.95
CA LEU A 285 5.96 10.86 -10.65
C LEU A 285 6.81 12.14 -10.62
N PRO A 286 6.39 13.24 -11.28
CA PRO A 286 7.23 14.43 -11.35
C PRO A 286 7.62 14.92 -9.94
N PRO A 287 8.90 15.30 -9.73
CA PRO A 287 9.37 15.79 -8.46
C PRO A 287 8.48 16.91 -7.90
N GLY A 288 8.11 16.80 -6.63
CA GLY A 288 7.30 17.78 -5.92
C GLY A 288 5.78 17.57 -6.03
N VAL A 289 5.30 16.68 -6.92
CA VAL A 289 3.85 16.42 -7.04
C VAL A 289 3.28 15.77 -5.78
N VAL A 290 4.02 14.85 -5.17
CA VAL A 290 3.72 14.27 -3.85
C VAL A 290 4.93 14.49 -2.97
N ASN A 291 4.69 15.04 -1.78
CA ASN A 291 5.67 15.18 -0.71
C ASN A 291 5.07 14.55 0.56
N ILE A 292 5.89 13.86 1.35
CA ILE A 292 5.45 13.17 2.57
C ILE A 292 6.33 13.63 3.72
N ILE A 293 5.71 14.26 4.71
CA ILE A 293 6.35 14.76 5.92
C ILE A 293 5.77 14.01 7.12
N PRO A 294 6.42 12.92 7.58
CA PRO A 294 6.11 12.35 8.88
C PRO A 294 6.39 13.37 9.99
N GLY A 295 5.62 13.32 11.06
CA GLY A 295 5.83 14.16 12.23
C GLY A 295 4.67 13.98 13.23
N ALA A 296 4.80 14.56 14.41
CA ALA A 296 3.74 14.57 15.41
C ALA A 296 2.54 15.43 14.94
N GLY A 297 1.40 15.32 15.62
CA GLY A 297 0.26 16.22 15.41
C GLY A 297 0.41 17.62 16.03
N GLU A 298 1.39 17.79 16.92
CA GLU A 298 1.70 19.02 17.67
C GLU A 298 2.49 20.05 16.87
#